data_AF-A0A972VW90-F1
#
_entry.id   AF-A0A972VW90-F1
#
_cell.length_a   1.000
_cell.length_b   1.000
_cell.length_c   1.000
_cell.angle_alpha   90.00
_cell.angle_beta   90.00
_cell.angle_gamma   90.00
#
_symmetry.space_group_name_H-M   'P 1'
#
loop_
_entity.id
_entity.type
_entity.pdbx_description
1 polymer ?
#
loop_
_entity_poly.entity_id
_entity_poly.type
_entity_poly.pdbx_seq_one_letter_code
_entity_poly.pdbx_strand_id
1 'polypeptide(L)'
;MALPRARQTGAINDPHIRQELAKLLSMKLGADLAAASAAAVSRAGSNTVSPQGSIGKLAASVIARQAAHVHTLVAGTDAMLSGATAAEAGVIAEILLSVPAISIAGGTDEIQKNIIAERVLEMPKEPRSDTGPFRAIARNSADK
;
A
#
# COMPACT_ATOMS: atom_id res chain seq x y z
N MET A 1 0.60 12.44 10.39
CA MET A 1 0.06 12.11 11.72
C MET A 1 1.07 11.40 12.62
N ALA A 2 1.75 10.34 12.17
CA ALA A 2 2.68 9.56 13.00
C ALA A 2 3.79 10.37 13.70
N LEU A 3 4.53 11.23 12.97
CA LEU A 3 5.64 12.01 13.55
C LEU A 3 5.19 13.02 14.63
N PRO A 4 4.18 13.87 14.40
CA PRO A 4 3.64 14.74 15.45
C PRO A 4 3.24 13.97 16.72
N ARG A 5 2.55 12.83 16.56
CA ARG A 5 2.13 12.01 17.70
C ARG A 5 3.30 11.34 18.43
N ALA A 6 4.31 10.87 17.71
CA ALA A 6 5.52 10.32 18.30
C ALA A 6 6.26 11.37 19.16
N ARG A 7 6.23 12.65 18.76
CA ARG A 7 6.76 13.75 19.57
C ARG A 7 5.91 14.03 20.81
N GLN A 8 4.59 14.10 20.66
CA GLN A 8 3.66 14.38 21.77
C GLN A 8 3.68 13.31 22.86
N THR A 9 3.80 12.03 22.47
CA THR A 9 3.81 10.88 23.39
C THR A 9 5.20 10.58 23.94
N GLY A 10 6.25 11.24 23.45
CA GLY A 10 7.64 10.92 23.80
C GLY A 10 8.19 9.66 23.12
N ALA A 11 7.37 8.91 22.35
CA ALA A 11 7.78 7.72 21.61
C ALA A 11 8.94 7.97 20.62
N ILE A 12 9.13 9.22 20.18
CA ILE A 12 10.27 9.63 19.34
C ILE A 12 11.65 9.39 20.00
N ASN A 13 11.69 9.29 21.32
CA ASN A 13 12.92 9.06 22.08
C ASN A 13 13.38 7.60 22.00
N ASP A 14 12.47 6.66 21.72
CA ASP A 14 12.82 5.26 21.47
C ASP A 14 13.57 5.14 20.12
N PRO A 15 14.82 4.62 20.11
CA PRO A 15 15.60 4.46 18.89
C PRO A 15 14.94 3.56 17.84
N HIS A 16 14.23 2.51 18.26
CA HIS A 16 13.54 1.60 17.37
C HIS A 16 12.35 2.28 16.69
N ILE A 17 11.50 2.96 17.47
CA ILE A 17 10.34 3.70 16.92
C ILE A 17 10.82 4.81 15.98
N ARG A 18 11.90 5.51 16.33
CA ARG A 18 12.51 6.53 15.48
C ARG A 18 13.00 5.96 14.14
N GLN A 19 13.57 4.75 14.13
CA GLN A 19 14.01 4.08 12.91
C GLN A 19 12.82 3.69 12.01
N GLU A 20 11.76 3.11 12.58
CA GLU A 20 10.56 2.73 11.81
C GLU A 20 9.82 3.96 11.26
N LEU A 21 9.81 5.05 12.00
CA LEU A 21 9.27 6.33 11.55
C LEU A 21 10.11 6.93 10.41
N ALA A 22 11.44 6.89 10.50
CA ALA A 22 12.33 7.35 9.43
C ALA A 22 12.13 6.54 8.15
N LYS A 23 11.97 5.21 8.27
CA LYS A 23 11.63 4.32 7.15
C LYS A 23 10.31 4.71 6.49
N LEU A 24 9.25 4.91 7.28
CA LEU A 24 7.95 5.36 6.76
C LEU A 24 8.06 6.68 5.99
N LEU A 25 8.72 7.68 6.57
CA LEU A 25 8.87 8.99 5.95
C LEU A 25 9.69 8.92 4.66
N SER A 26 10.74 8.10 4.63
CA SER A 26 11.58 7.90 3.45
C SER A 26 10.79 7.24 2.32
N MET A 27 10.02 6.20 2.62
CA MET A 27 9.17 5.53 1.63
C MET A 27 8.10 6.47 1.08
N LYS A 28 7.45 7.25 1.95
CA LYS A 28 6.47 8.27 1.54
C LYS A 28 7.10 9.32 0.62
N LEU A 29 8.25 9.87 1.00
CA LEU A 29 8.95 10.85 0.19
C LEU A 29 9.31 10.29 -1.19
N GLY A 30 9.82 9.05 -1.24
CA GLY A 30 10.11 8.37 -2.50
C GLY A 30 8.88 8.23 -3.39
N ALA A 31 7.73 7.83 -2.82
CA ALA A 31 6.48 7.74 -3.57
C ALA A 31 5.96 9.10 -4.05
N ASP A 32 6.05 10.14 -3.21
CA ASP A 32 5.63 11.51 -3.57
C ASP A 32 6.51 12.06 -4.72
N LEU A 33 7.82 11.82 -4.69
CA LEU A 33 8.75 12.19 -5.77
C LEU A 33 8.48 11.42 -7.07
N ALA A 34 8.22 10.11 -6.97
CA ALA A 34 7.88 9.29 -8.13
C ALA A 34 6.57 9.75 -8.78
N ALA A 35 5.55 10.04 -7.96
CA ALA A 35 4.26 10.55 -8.43
C ALA A 35 4.41 11.93 -9.10
N ALA A 36 5.19 12.83 -8.52
CA ALA A 36 5.48 14.14 -9.10
C ALA A 36 6.17 14.02 -10.47
N SER A 37 7.12 13.10 -10.58
CA SER A 37 7.84 12.81 -11.83
C SER A 37 6.91 12.27 -12.91
N ALA A 38 6.05 11.30 -12.58
CA ALA A 38 5.05 10.76 -13.50
C ALA A 38 4.05 11.85 -13.95
N ALA A 39 3.60 12.70 -13.03
CA ALA A 39 2.70 13.80 -13.36
C ALA A 39 3.36 14.85 -14.27
N ALA A 40 4.66 15.12 -14.12
CA ALA A 40 5.40 16.02 -15.01
C ALA A 40 5.48 15.48 -16.44
N VAL A 41 5.76 14.17 -16.61
CA VAL A 41 5.78 13.50 -17.92
C VAL A 41 4.41 13.55 -18.59
N SER A 42 3.34 13.31 -17.83
CA SER A 42 1.97 13.40 -18.36
C SER A 42 1.62 14.83 -18.79
N ARG A 43 1.95 15.85 -18.00
CA ARG A 43 1.74 17.26 -18.37
C ARG A 43 2.54 17.71 -19.60
N ALA A 44 3.68 17.08 -19.86
CA ALA A 44 4.47 17.32 -21.07
C ALA A 44 3.81 16.73 -22.35
N GLY A 45 2.59 16.20 -22.25
CA GLY A 45 1.83 15.68 -23.39
C GLY A 45 2.16 14.23 -23.73
N SER A 46 2.89 13.52 -22.87
CA SER A 46 3.14 12.09 -23.10
C SER A 46 1.88 11.28 -22.82
N ASN A 47 1.40 10.58 -23.85
CA ASN A 47 0.33 9.60 -23.75
C ASN A 47 0.85 8.17 -23.45
N THR A 48 2.13 8.03 -23.09
CA THR A 48 2.69 6.74 -22.70
C THR A 48 1.99 6.22 -21.46
N VAL A 49 1.13 5.21 -21.64
CA VAL A 49 0.55 4.44 -20.54
C VAL A 49 1.66 3.55 -19.97
N SER A 50 2.49 4.13 -19.11
CA SER A 50 3.56 3.41 -18.44
C SER A 50 2.99 2.62 -17.24
N PRO A 51 3.49 1.41 -16.93
CA PRO A 51 3.07 0.64 -15.75
C PRO A 51 3.44 1.30 -14.40
N GLN A 52 3.94 2.54 -14.41
CA GLN A 52 4.18 3.38 -13.24
C GLN A 52 2.97 3.44 -12.28
N GLY A 53 1.75 3.40 -12.80
CA GLY A 53 0.54 3.33 -11.99
C GLY A 53 0.50 2.07 -11.10
N SER A 54 0.89 0.92 -11.64
CA SER A 54 0.98 -0.35 -10.91
C SER A 54 2.06 -0.33 -9.84
N ILE A 55 3.22 0.27 -10.15
CA ILE A 55 4.30 0.48 -9.16
C ILE A 55 3.80 1.39 -8.03
N GLY A 56 3.16 2.51 -8.36
CA GLY A 56 2.61 3.45 -7.38
C GLY A 56 1.54 2.81 -6.48
N LYS A 57 0.63 2.02 -7.07
CA LYS A 57 -0.38 1.26 -6.31
C LYS A 57 0.29 0.29 -5.34
N LEU A 58 1.23 -0.53 -5.82
CA LEU A 58 1.91 -1.50 -4.96
C LEU A 58 2.70 -0.80 -3.84
N ALA A 59 3.39 0.30 -4.16
CA ALA A 59 4.08 1.12 -3.18
C ALA A 59 3.12 1.68 -2.12
N ALA A 60 1.93 2.13 -2.50
CA ALA A 60 0.91 2.60 -1.56
C ALA A 60 0.52 1.52 -0.54
N SER A 61 0.36 0.27 -0.98
CA SER A 61 0.08 -0.87 -0.10
C SER A 61 1.23 -1.15 0.89
N VAL A 62 2.48 -1.09 0.43
CA VAL A 62 3.67 -1.26 1.28
C VAL A 62 3.79 -0.10 2.30
N ILE A 63 3.59 1.14 1.86
CA ILE A 63 3.61 2.33 2.72
C ILE A 63 2.50 2.28 3.76
N ALA A 64 1.29 1.87 3.37
CA ALA A 64 0.16 1.75 4.28
C ALA A 64 0.43 0.74 5.41
N ARG A 65 0.99 -0.44 5.09
CA ARG A 65 1.41 -1.43 6.10
C ARG A 65 2.47 -0.87 7.05
N GLN A 66 3.48 -0.17 6.51
CA GLN A 66 4.49 0.48 7.34
C GLN A 66 3.87 1.60 8.22
N ALA A 67 2.88 2.33 7.70
CA ALA A 67 2.17 3.35 8.46
C ALA A 67 1.37 2.75 9.61
N ALA A 68 0.60 1.68 9.38
CA ALA A 68 -0.10 0.95 10.45
C ALA A 68 0.87 0.42 11.51
N HIS A 69 2.02 -0.14 11.09
CA HIS A 69 3.04 -0.60 12.02
C HIS A 69 3.56 0.53 12.92
N VAL A 70 3.98 1.66 12.33
CA VAL A 70 4.47 2.82 13.09
C VAL A 70 3.39 3.41 13.99
N HIS A 71 2.15 3.51 13.51
CA HIS A 71 1.03 3.98 14.32
C HIS A 71 0.78 3.09 15.53
N THR A 72 0.90 1.77 15.36
CA THR A 72 0.79 0.79 16.45
C THR A 72 1.93 0.97 17.46
N LEU A 73 3.18 1.09 17.00
CA LEU A 73 4.34 1.30 17.88
C LEU A 73 4.21 2.58 18.72
N VAL A 74 3.76 3.68 18.09
CA VAL A 74 3.61 4.98 18.76
C VAL A 74 2.45 4.99 19.74
N ALA A 75 1.35 4.31 19.43
CA ALA A 75 0.16 4.27 20.29
C ALA A 75 0.24 3.20 21.39
N GLY A 76 1.10 2.20 21.25
CA GLY A 76 1.18 1.08 22.19
C GLY A 76 -0.17 0.35 22.29
N THR A 77 -0.60 0.05 23.51
CA THR A 77 -1.87 -0.66 23.77
C THR A 77 -3.10 0.16 23.36
N ASP A 78 -3.00 1.49 23.32
CA ASP A 78 -4.12 2.36 22.92
C ASP A 78 -4.52 2.17 21.46
N ALA A 79 -3.65 1.56 20.64
CA ALA A 79 -3.96 1.19 19.26
C ALA A 79 -5.17 0.23 19.16
N MET A 80 -5.49 -0.49 20.23
CA MET A 80 -6.63 -1.42 20.31
C MET A 80 -7.95 -0.72 20.63
N LEU A 81 -7.92 0.57 20.98
CA LEU A 81 -9.11 1.32 21.37
C LEU A 81 -9.70 2.05 20.16
N SER A 82 -11.03 2.12 20.10
CA SER A 82 -11.79 2.83 19.07
C SER A 82 -12.80 3.81 19.67
N GLY A 83 -13.29 4.75 18.86
CA GLY A 83 -14.30 5.73 19.28
C GLY A 83 -13.70 7.04 19.80
N ALA A 84 -14.57 7.99 20.16
CA ALA A 84 -14.18 9.39 20.43
C ALA A 84 -13.21 9.57 21.61
N THR A 85 -13.16 8.61 22.54
CA THR A 85 -12.27 8.63 23.70
C THR A 85 -10.91 7.96 23.45
N ALA A 86 -10.75 7.27 22.31
CA ALA A 86 -9.50 6.63 21.93
C ALA A 86 -8.48 7.65 21.40
N ALA A 87 -7.23 7.19 21.25
CA ALA A 87 -6.15 7.98 20.66
C ALA A 87 -6.56 8.58 19.30
N GLU A 88 -6.33 9.89 19.14
CA GLU A 88 -6.75 10.65 17.94
C GLU A 88 -8.23 10.45 17.60
N ALA A 89 -9.11 10.39 18.62
CA ALA A 89 -10.54 10.14 18.47
C ALA A 89 -10.88 8.87 17.67
N GLY A 90 -10.03 7.84 17.74
CA GLY A 90 -10.22 6.55 17.06
C GLY A 90 -9.58 6.44 15.69
N VAL A 91 -9.00 7.51 15.14
CA VAL A 91 -8.38 7.51 13.79
C VAL A 91 -7.27 6.46 13.67
N ILE A 92 -6.54 6.17 14.75
CA ILE A 92 -5.49 5.13 14.72
C ILE A 92 -6.10 3.76 14.43
N ALA A 93 -7.16 3.38 15.15
CA ALA A 93 -7.85 2.11 14.91
C ALA A 93 -8.42 2.03 13.48
N GLU A 94 -9.00 3.13 12.97
CA GLU A 94 -9.51 3.20 11.60
C GLU A 94 -8.41 3.01 10.55
N ILE A 95 -7.23 3.62 10.75
CA ILE A 95 -6.06 3.38 9.89
C ILE A 95 -5.72 1.90 9.90
N LEU A 96 -5.54 1.31 11.08
CA LEU A 96 -5.15 -0.10 11.21
C LEU A 96 -6.12 -1.05 10.51
N LEU A 97 -7.43 -0.81 10.65
CA LEU A 97 -8.48 -1.62 10.03
C LEU A 97 -8.61 -1.41 8.52
N SER A 98 -8.27 -0.23 8.00
CA SER A 98 -8.39 0.08 6.57
C SER A 98 -7.21 -0.41 5.73
N VAL A 99 -6.01 -0.55 6.32
CA VAL A 99 -4.80 -0.94 5.58
C VAL A 99 -4.95 -2.22 4.75
N PRO A 100 -5.53 -3.33 5.26
CA PRO A 100 -5.70 -4.54 4.46
C PRO A 100 -6.48 -4.32 3.16
N ALA A 101 -7.46 -3.40 3.15
CA ALA A 101 -8.27 -3.12 1.96
C ALA A 101 -7.42 -2.57 0.79
N ILE A 102 -6.34 -1.84 1.07
CA ILE A 102 -5.44 -1.27 0.04
C ILE A 102 -4.73 -2.37 -0.75
N SER A 103 -4.51 -3.53 -0.14
CA SER A 103 -3.89 -4.68 -0.82
C SER A 103 -4.83 -5.35 -1.83
N ILE A 104 -6.13 -5.07 -1.78
CA ILE A 104 -7.19 -5.71 -2.59
C ILE A 104 -7.80 -4.71 -3.57
N ALA A 105 -8.18 -3.53 -3.09
CA ALA A 105 -8.89 -2.51 -3.85
C ALA A 105 -8.01 -1.97 -4.99
N GLY A 106 -8.63 -1.74 -6.16
CA GLY A 106 -7.91 -1.24 -7.34
C GLY A 106 -6.96 -2.27 -7.97
N GLY A 107 -7.23 -3.57 -7.78
CA GLY A 107 -6.41 -4.70 -8.22
C GLY A 107 -5.51 -5.19 -7.08
N THR A 108 -5.41 -6.51 -6.88
CA THR A 108 -4.66 -7.02 -5.73
C THR A 108 -3.15 -6.78 -5.85
N ASP A 109 -2.41 -6.83 -4.75
CA ASP A 109 -0.95 -6.70 -4.76
C ASP A 109 -0.29 -7.75 -5.67
N GLU A 110 -0.85 -8.95 -5.77
CA GLU A 110 -0.40 -10.03 -6.67
C GLU A 110 -0.62 -9.65 -8.14
N ILE A 111 -1.80 -9.12 -8.47
CA ILE A 111 -2.07 -8.64 -9.83
C ILE A 111 -1.13 -7.50 -10.21
N GLN A 112 -0.85 -6.57 -9.29
CA GLN A 112 0.10 -5.49 -9.56
C GLN A 112 1.54 -6.01 -9.76
N LYS A 113 1.98 -7.01 -8.97
CA LYS A 113 3.28 -7.67 -9.17
C LYS A 113 3.36 -8.35 -10.54
N ASN A 114 2.30 -9.03 -10.97
CA ASN A 114 2.25 -9.68 -12.28
C ASN A 114 2.34 -8.64 -13.41
N ILE A 115 1.61 -7.53 -13.30
CA ILE A 115 1.70 -6.43 -14.28
C ILE A 115 3.12 -5.88 -14.35
N ILE A 116 3.77 -5.67 -13.20
CA ILE A 116 5.16 -5.19 -13.15
C ILE A 116 6.11 -6.21 -13.79
N ALA A 117 5.99 -7.50 -13.45
CA ALA A 117 6.81 -8.56 -14.01
C ALA A 117 6.69 -8.62 -15.54
N GLU A 118 5.47 -8.67 -16.07
CA GLU A 118 5.22 -8.86 -17.51
C GLU A 118 5.45 -7.59 -18.33
N ARG A 119 5.10 -6.40 -17.82
CA ARG A 119 5.11 -5.16 -18.61
C ARG A 119 6.25 -4.20 -18.32
N VAL A 120 6.92 -4.34 -17.17
CA VAL A 120 8.09 -3.51 -16.82
C VAL A 120 9.36 -4.32 -16.95
N LEU A 121 9.36 -5.53 -16.40
CA LEU A 121 10.54 -6.41 -16.39
C LEU A 121 10.57 -7.36 -17.59
N GLU A 122 9.55 -7.33 -18.46
CA GLU A 122 9.42 -8.15 -19.66
C GLU A 122 9.58 -9.67 -19.40
N MET A 123 9.18 -10.11 -18.20
CA MET A 123 9.21 -11.52 -17.83
C MET A 123 8.12 -12.30 -18.58
N PRO A 124 8.29 -13.63 -18.77
CA PRO A 124 7.24 -14.47 -19.33
C PRO A 124 5.93 -14.37 -18.53
N LYS A 125 4.81 -14.40 -19.26
CA LYS A 125 3.47 -14.35 -18.69
C LYS A 125 3.18 -15.56 -17.81
N GLU A 126 2.51 -15.33 -16.68
CA GLU A 126 2.12 -16.42 -15.78
C GLU A 126 1.11 -17.37 -16.46
N PRO A 127 1.20 -18.70 -16.26
CA PRO A 127 0.22 -19.65 -16.79
C PRO A 127 -1.19 -19.32 -16.32
N ARG A 128 -2.14 -19.30 -17.24
CA ARG A 128 -3.54 -18.95 -16.96
C ARG A 128 -4.48 -20.06 -17.41
N SER A 129 -5.38 -20.48 -16.52
CA SER A 129 -6.44 -21.44 -16.80
C SER A 129 -7.74 -20.78 -17.29
N ASP A 130 -7.79 -19.44 -17.30
CA ASP A 130 -8.95 -18.62 -17.63
C ASP A 130 -8.84 -17.94 -19.01
N THR A 131 -8.04 -18.48 -19.92
CA THR A 131 -7.85 -17.92 -21.27
C THR A 131 -8.98 -18.27 -22.22
N GLY A 132 -9.42 -17.28 -23.01
CA GLY A 132 -10.44 -17.44 -24.06
C GLY A 132 -11.80 -16.83 -23.68
N PRO A 133 -12.84 -17.01 -24.52
CA PRO A 133 -14.19 -16.54 -24.20
C PRO A 133 -14.68 -17.13 -22.88
N PHE A 134 -15.40 -16.36 -22.06
CA PHE A 134 -15.87 -16.80 -20.73
C PHE A 134 -16.61 -18.15 -20.76
N ARG A 135 -17.36 -18.44 -21.83
CA ARG A 135 -18.07 -19.72 -22.03
C ARG A 135 -17.15 -20.94 -22.20
N ALA A 136 -15.88 -20.73 -22.53
CA ALA A 136 -14.87 -21.77 -22.78
C ALA A 136 -13.95 -22.00 -21.58
N ILE A 137 -14.12 -21.24 -20.49
CA ILE A 137 -13.34 -21.43 -19.26
C ILE A 137 -13.86 -22.68 -18.54
N ALA A 138 -12.94 -23.56 -18.13
CA ALA A 138 -13.25 -24.77 -17.39
C ALA A 138 -13.99 -24.43 -16.08
N ARG A 139 -15.13 -25.09 -15.84
CA ARG A 139 -15.91 -24.95 -14.60
C ARG A 139 -15.56 -26.08 -13.65
N ASN A 140 -15.61 -25.81 -12.35
CA ASN A 140 -15.50 -26.85 -11.34
C ASN A 140 -16.54 -27.95 -11.61
N SER A 141 -16.08 -29.18 -11.81
CA SER A 141 -16.95 -30.35 -11.94
C SER A 141 -17.71 -30.53 -10.62
N ALA A 142 -19.03 -30.59 -10.69
CA ALA A 142 -19.88 -30.89 -9.54
C ALA A 142 -19.91 -32.40 -9.28
N ASP A 143 -18.76 -33.05 -9.08
CA ASP A 143 -18.72 -34.39 -8.51
C ASP A 143 -18.28 -34.28 -7.05
N LYS A 144 -19.22 -34.61 -6.16
CA LYS A 144 -19.00 -34.88 -4.74
C LYS A 144 -18.92 -36.39 -4.55
#